data_AF-G9X0X2-F1
#
_entry.id   AF-G9X0X2-F1
#
_cell.length_a   1.000
_cell.length_b   1.000
_cell.length_c   1.000
_cell.angle_alpha   90.00
_cell.angle_beta   90.00
_cell.angle_gamma   90.00
#
_symmetry.space_group_name_H-M   'P 1'
#
loop_
_entity.id
_entity.type
_entity.pdbx_description
1 polymer ?
#
loop_
_entity_poly.entity_id
_entity_poly.type
_entity_poly.pdbx_seq_one_letter_code
_entity_poly.pdbx_strand_id
1 'polypeptide(L)'
;MSRIWVIGGTVETYKVCDELLHNNKDIIVSVATDYGYEEFAKFKQFLVKGRMDKMQMIEFCQNNCINKIVDVSHPYAKDVSKNAMEVSDELCIKYYRYERTDTQFLQKYDKMYYADDHADAINLAKKFNFKRVFLTTGIKDVDKYIKANFDELFIRILPRSEQIAYLENKGYKSKNIIAMQGPFTKNMNIETIKHINADVMITKQSGKEGGFDEKVSSCIDTEISVIIIKRPLLKYENRFDNIDFMIKNIILGDE
;
A
#
# COMPACT_ATOMS: atom_id res chain seq x y z
N MET A 1 32.48 -12.22 -4.14
CA MET A 1 31.28 -13.08 -4.03
C MET A 1 30.07 -12.22 -4.30
N SER A 2 29.03 -12.79 -4.90
CA SER A 2 27.78 -12.09 -5.20
C SER A 2 27.02 -11.83 -3.90
N ARG A 3 26.85 -10.56 -3.47
CA ARG A 3 26.12 -10.21 -2.25
C ARG A 3 24.76 -9.61 -2.58
N ILE A 4 23.73 -10.19 -1.99
CA ILE A 4 22.33 -9.86 -2.23
C ILE A 4 21.82 -8.97 -1.10
N TRP A 5 21.30 -7.80 -1.43
CA TRP A 5 20.59 -6.97 -0.48
C TRP A 5 19.08 -7.24 -0.56
N VAL A 6 18.50 -7.74 0.52
CA VAL A 6 17.06 -7.95 0.68
C VAL A 6 16.46 -6.75 1.41
N ILE A 7 15.60 -6.00 0.73
CA ILE A 7 14.80 -4.94 1.35
C ILE A 7 13.57 -5.61 1.96
N GLY A 8 13.54 -5.74 3.29
CA GLY A 8 12.54 -6.49 4.04
C GLY A 8 11.37 -5.64 4.53
N GLY A 9 10.51 -6.27 5.34
CA GLY A 9 9.37 -5.61 6.01
C GLY A 9 8.01 -6.26 5.77
N THR A 10 7.98 -7.38 5.05
CA THR A 10 6.78 -8.21 4.82
C THR A 10 7.04 -9.66 5.22
N VAL A 11 5.98 -10.45 5.40
CA VAL A 11 6.12 -11.88 5.78
C VAL A 11 6.92 -12.68 4.75
N GLU A 12 6.93 -12.24 3.50
CA GLU A 12 7.72 -12.82 2.42
C GLU A 12 9.23 -12.72 2.63
N THR A 13 9.68 -11.77 3.46
CA THR A 13 11.09 -11.63 3.84
C THR A 13 11.63 -12.94 4.44
N TYR A 14 10.83 -13.64 5.26
CA TYR A 14 11.25 -14.94 5.83
C TYR A 14 11.57 -15.95 4.74
N LYS A 15 10.65 -16.13 3.79
CA LYS A 15 10.79 -17.13 2.73
C LYS A 15 11.98 -16.83 1.83
N VAL A 16 12.16 -15.56 1.43
CA VAL A 16 13.33 -15.15 0.62
C VAL A 16 14.63 -15.39 1.37
N CYS A 17 14.73 -14.94 2.63
CA CYS A 17 15.97 -15.07 3.39
C CYS A 17 16.30 -16.54 3.66
N ASP A 18 15.32 -17.35 4.06
CA ASP A 18 15.51 -18.78 4.29
C ASP A 18 16.01 -19.45 3.00
N GLU A 19 15.32 -19.31 1.87
CA GLU A 19 15.72 -19.97 0.62
C GLU A 19 17.11 -19.53 0.12
N LEU A 20 17.43 -18.24 0.21
CA LEU A 20 18.75 -17.74 -0.19
C LEU A 20 19.87 -18.30 0.70
N LEU A 21 19.66 -18.34 2.01
CA LEU A 21 20.63 -18.90 2.96
C LEU A 21 20.79 -20.43 2.78
N HIS A 22 19.70 -21.17 2.56
CA HIS A 22 19.76 -22.61 2.27
C HIS A 22 20.56 -22.91 1.00
N ASN A 23 20.58 -21.98 0.03
CA ASN A 23 21.36 -22.07 -1.21
C ASN A 23 22.75 -21.40 -1.11
N ASN A 24 23.27 -21.18 0.11
CA ASN A 24 24.59 -20.61 0.40
C ASN A 24 24.84 -19.24 -0.26
N LYS A 25 23.80 -18.42 -0.44
CA LYS A 25 23.95 -17.05 -0.95
C LYS A 25 24.33 -16.10 0.20
N ASP A 26 25.22 -15.14 -0.09
CA ASP A 26 25.59 -14.08 0.86
C ASP A 26 24.53 -12.98 0.82
N ILE A 27 23.90 -12.70 1.96
CA ILE A 27 22.78 -11.75 2.06
C ILE A 27 23.00 -10.68 3.13
N ILE A 28 22.43 -9.50 2.89
CA ILE A 28 22.14 -8.50 3.93
C ILE A 28 20.66 -8.16 3.84
N VAL A 29 19.98 -8.07 4.98
CA VAL A 29 18.56 -7.74 5.08
C VAL A 29 18.44 -6.37 5.73
N SER A 30 17.64 -5.46 5.16
CA SER A 30 17.34 -4.18 5.82
C SER A 30 15.86 -4.02 6.16
N VAL A 31 15.59 -3.38 7.30
CA VAL A 31 14.24 -3.05 7.76
C VAL A 31 14.19 -1.61 8.27
N ALA A 32 13.03 -0.96 8.11
CA ALA A 32 12.87 0.47 8.39
C ALA A 32 12.43 0.81 9.83
N THR A 33 11.93 -0.17 10.60
CA THR A 33 11.27 0.06 11.89
C THR A 33 11.80 -0.86 12.98
N ASP A 34 11.63 -0.46 14.24
CA ASP A 34 11.97 -1.30 15.40
C ASP A 34 11.16 -2.60 15.42
N TYR A 35 9.86 -2.52 15.11
CA TYR A 35 9.01 -3.69 14.95
C TYR A 35 9.57 -4.68 13.91
N GLY A 36 9.98 -4.19 12.73
CA GLY A 36 10.59 -5.05 11.72
C GLY A 36 11.90 -5.67 12.21
N TYR A 37 12.70 -4.93 12.97
CA TYR A 37 13.95 -5.44 13.52
C TYR A 37 13.74 -6.56 14.54
N GLU A 38 12.72 -6.43 15.40
CA GLU A 38 12.31 -7.47 16.35
C GLU A 38 11.70 -8.68 15.66
N GLU A 39 10.78 -8.45 14.71
CA GLU A 39 10.12 -9.49 13.91
C GLU A 39 11.16 -10.39 13.22
N PHE A 40 12.12 -9.80 12.50
CA PHE A 40 13.11 -10.57 11.73
C PHE A 40 14.36 -10.94 12.51
N ALA A 41 14.31 -10.97 13.85
CA ALA A 41 15.46 -11.27 14.72
C ALA A 41 16.10 -12.64 14.46
N LYS A 42 15.40 -13.60 13.84
CA LYS A 42 15.97 -14.86 13.33
C LYS A 42 17.18 -14.62 12.41
N PHE A 43 17.19 -13.52 11.66
CA PHE A 43 18.25 -13.16 10.73
C PHE A 43 19.22 -12.11 11.30
N LYS A 44 19.31 -11.95 12.62
CA LYS A 44 20.06 -10.85 13.28
C LYS A 44 21.49 -10.66 12.78
N GLN A 45 22.19 -11.73 12.41
CA GLN A 45 23.55 -11.68 11.88
C GLN A 45 23.66 -11.04 10.48
N PHE A 46 22.54 -10.93 9.75
CA PHE A 46 22.42 -10.32 8.43
C PHE A 46 21.56 -9.05 8.44
N LEU A 47 20.96 -8.69 9.58
CA LEU A 47 19.89 -7.70 9.67
C LEU A 47 20.41 -6.30 10.05
N VAL A 48 20.09 -5.32 9.23
CA VAL A 48 20.39 -3.90 9.42
C VAL A 48 19.09 -3.12 9.63
N LYS A 49 19.06 -2.27 10.64
CA LYS A 49 17.94 -1.35 10.89
C LYS A 49 18.29 0.05 10.42
N GLY A 50 17.44 0.67 9.62
CA GLY A 50 17.58 2.07 9.25
C GLY A 50 16.81 2.44 7.99
N ARG A 51 16.25 3.64 7.98
CA ARG A 51 15.75 4.25 6.74
C ARG A 51 16.96 4.81 5.99
N MET A 52 16.99 4.58 4.69
CA MET A 52 18.01 5.11 3.79
C MET A 52 17.34 5.97 2.73
N ASP A 53 17.86 7.17 2.49
CA ASP A 53 17.61 7.90 1.26
C ASP A 53 18.44 7.33 0.09
N LYS A 54 18.30 7.90 -1.10
CA LYS A 54 19.01 7.42 -2.30
C LYS A 54 20.54 7.44 -2.12
N MET A 55 21.11 8.52 -1.58
CA MET A 55 22.57 8.64 -1.42
C MET A 55 23.09 7.61 -0.43
N GLN A 56 22.36 7.41 0.67
CA GLN A 56 22.67 6.39 1.66
C GLN A 56 22.57 4.97 1.06
N MET A 57 21.61 4.71 0.17
CA MET A 57 21.51 3.43 -0.54
C MET A 57 22.69 3.19 -1.49
N ILE A 58 23.19 4.23 -2.17
CA ILE A 58 24.38 4.13 -3.03
C ILE A 58 25.59 3.74 -2.19
N GLU A 59 25.86 4.49 -1.11
CA GLU A 59 26.96 4.20 -0.19
C GLU A 59 26.83 2.81 0.42
N PHE A 60 25.61 2.43 0.82
CA PHE A 60 25.33 1.11 1.36
C PHE A 60 25.65 0.00 0.36
N CYS A 61 25.24 0.15 -0.90
CA CYS A 61 25.52 -0.83 -1.94
C CYS A 61 27.02 -0.96 -2.22
N GLN A 62 27.74 0.15 -2.30
CA GLN A 62 29.17 0.17 -2.56
C GLN A 62 29.98 -0.43 -1.39
N ASN A 63 29.72 0.01 -0.16
CA ASN A 63 30.43 -0.45 1.05
C ASN A 63 30.24 -1.94 1.30
N ASN A 64 29.09 -2.49 0.90
CA ASN A 64 28.79 -3.91 1.07
C ASN A 64 29.02 -4.73 -0.19
N CYS A 65 29.49 -4.14 -1.29
CA CYS A 65 29.68 -4.82 -2.58
C CYS A 65 28.40 -5.54 -3.07
N ILE A 66 27.25 -4.87 -2.94
CA ILE A 66 25.95 -5.39 -3.39
C ILE A 66 25.92 -5.46 -4.90
N ASN A 67 25.42 -6.57 -5.44
CA ASN A 67 25.25 -6.77 -6.88
C ASN A 67 23.86 -7.29 -7.28
N LYS A 68 23.02 -7.62 -6.30
CA LYS A 68 21.60 -7.91 -6.48
C LYS A 68 20.79 -7.23 -5.40
N ILE A 69 19.69 -6.58 -5.77
CA ILE A 69 18.69 -6.04 -4.85
C ILE A 69 17.42 -6.89 -4.99
N VAL A 70 16.93 -7.41 -3.87
CA VAL A 70 15.67 -8.15 -3.78
C VAL A 70 14.72 -7.34 -2.92
N ASP A 71 13.80 -6.65 -3.59
CA ASP A 71 12.83 -5.79 -2.95
C ASP A 71 11.55 -6.58 -2.62
N VAL A 72 11.48 -7.04 -1.37
CA VAL A 72 10.27 -7.60 -0.76
C VAL A 72 9.67 -6.64 0.27
N SER A 73 10.00 -5.34 0.17
CA SER A 73 9.35 -4.31 0.97
C SER A 73 7.85 -4.32 0.70
N HIS A 74 7.06 -3.73 1.59
CA HIS A 74 5.63 -3.66 1.39
C HIS A 74 5.29 -3.00 0.03
N PRO A 75 4.27 -3.45 -0.73
CA PRO A 75 3.72 -2.71 -1.88
C PRO A 75 3.41 -1.22 -1.59
N TYR A 76 3.32 -0.83 -0.32
CA TYR A 76 3.07 0.54 0.15
C TYR A 76 4.35 1.38 0.30
N ALA A 77 5.53 0.77 0.35
CA ALA A 77 6.82 1.42 0.56
C ALA A 77 7.42 1.94 -0.77
N LYS A 78 6.72 2.86 -1.44
CA LYS A 78 7.10 3.32 -2.79
C LYS A 78 8.43 4.09 -2.82
N ASP A 79 8.74 4.88 -1.79
CA ASP A 79 9.96 5.68 -1.77
C ASP A 79 11.22 4.80 -1.72
N VAL A 80 11.19 3.72 -0.92
CA VAL A 80 12.30 2.76 -0.86
C VAL A 80 12.43 2.00 -2.18
N SER A 81 11.33 1.53 -2.78
CA SER A 81 11.38 0.86 -4.09
C SER A 81 11.87 1.79 -5.20
N LYS A 82 11.41 3.06 -5.21
CA LYS A 82 11.85 4.06 -6.19
C LYS A 82 13.34 4.33 -6.07
N ASN A 83 13.81 4.62 -4.86
CA ASN A 83 15.23 4.88 -4.63
C ASN A 83 16.06 3.64 -4.98
N ALA A 84 15.61 2.44 -4.60
CA ALA A 84 16.32 1.20 -4.90
C ALA A 84 16.41 0.93 -6.41
N MET A 85 15.37 1.23 -7.20
CA MET A 85 15.43 1.15 -8.67
C MET A 85 16.44 2.15 -9.23
N GLU A 86 16.38 3.41 -8.81
CA GLU A 86 17.31 4.44 -9.29
C GLU A 86 18.77 4.09 -8.94
N VAL A 87 19.02 3.56 -7.75
CA VAL A 87 20.35 3.06 -7.34
C VAL A 87 20.76 1.85 -8.15
N SER A 88 19.81 0.97 -8.47
CA SER A 88 20.06 -0.20 -9.30
C SER A 88 20.54 0.20 -10.69
N ASP A 89 19.87 1.17 -11.30
CA ASP A 89 20.22 1.70 -12.62
C ASP A 89 21.58 2.40 -12.59
N GLU A 90 21.81 3.23 -11.58
CA GLU A 90 23.05 4.02 -11.43
C GLU A 90 24.29 3.14 -11.19
N LEU A 91 24.13 2.05 -10.43
CA LEU A 91 25.23 1.14 -10.09
C LEU A 91 25.27 -0.12 -10.97
N CYS A 92 24.40 -0.23 -11.97
CA CYS A 92 24.25 -1.43 -12.82
C CYS A 92 24.04 -2.73 -12.01
N ILE A 93 23.28 -2.63 -10.92
CA ILE A 93 22.93 -3.75 -10.04
C ILE A 93 21.67 -4.44 -10.60
N LYS A 94 21.51 -5.75 -10.40
CA LYS A 94 20.26 -6.44 -10.78
C LYS A 94 19.19 -6.20 -9.71
N TYR A 95 18.06 -5.64 -10.08
CA TYR A 95 16.90 -5.45 -9.17
C TYR A 95 15.81 -6.48 -9.44
N TYR A 96 15.29 -7.09 -8.36
CA TYR A 96 14.18 -8.04 -8.37
C TYR A 96 13.09 -7.52 -7.43
N ARG A 97 11.87 -7.32 -7.93
CA ARG A 97 10.74 -6.87 -7.11
C ARG A 97 9.71 -7.98 -6.95
N TYR A 98 9.44 -8.36 -5.70
CA TYR A 98 8.23 -9.11 -5.41
C TYR A 98 7.08 -8.16 -5.12
N GLU A 99 5.99 -8.31 -5.84
CA GLU A 99 4.75 -7.63 -5.53
C GLU A 99 3.59 -8.61 -5.68
N ARG A 100 2.94 -8.95 -4.55
CA ARG A 100 1.76 -9.81 -4.55
C ARG A 100 0.69 -9.21 -5.46
N THR A 101 0.06 -10.04 -6.27
CA THR A 101 -1.23 -9.72 -6.88
C THR A 101 -2.28 -9.73 -5.77
N ASP A 102 -2.57 -8.56 -5.19
CA ASP A 102 -3.59 -8.34 -4.14
C ASP A 102 -5.04 -8.66 -4.61
N THR A 103 -5.24 -9.46 -5.67
CA THR A 103 -6.48 -9.50 -6.46
C THR A 103 -7.34 -10.76 -6.32
N GLN A 104 -6.91 -11.81 -5.63
CA GLN A 104 -7.72 -13.06 -5.61
C GLN A 104 -9.05 -12.96 -4.85
N PHE A 105 -9.19 -12.06 -3.87
CA PHE A 105 -10.47 -11.83 -3.18
C PHE A 105 -11.38 -10.81 -3.89
N LEU A 106 -10.85 -10.04 -4.85
CA LEU A 106 -11.52 -8.87 -5.45
C LEU A 106 -12.32 -9.21 -6.74
N GLN A 107 -12.10 -10.38 -7.35
CA GLN A 107 -12.64 -10.69 -8.68
C GLN A 107 -14.10 -11.19 -8.70
N LYS A 108 -14.79 -11.30 -7.56
CA LYS A 108 -16.15 -11.90 -7.49
C LYS A 108 -17.25 -11.01 -6.91
N TYR A 109 -16.97 -9.73 -6.62
CA TYR A 109 -18.00 -8.85 -6.07
C TYR A 109 -18.55 -7.90 -7.13
N ASP A 110 -19.81 -8.12 -7.55
CA ASP A 110 -20.44 -7.39 -8.66
C ASP A 110 -20.67 -5.89 -8.41
N LYS A 111 -20.59 -5.46 -7.14
CA LYS A 111 -20.69 -4.05 -6.73
C LYS A 111 -19.32 -3.40 -6.48
N MET A 112 -18.26 -3.99 -7.02
CA MET A 112 -16.90 -3.45 -6.99
C MET A 112 -16.60 -2.72 -8.31
N TYR A 113 -16.17 -1.47 -8.20
CA TYR A 113 -15.82 -0.64 -9.35
C TYR A 113 -14.43 -0.05 -9.16
N TYR A 114 -13.71 0.14 -10.26
CA TYR A 114 -12.38 0.74 -10.26
C TYR A 114 -12.39 2.07 -10.99
N ALA A 115 -11.78 3.08 -10.37
CA ALA A 115 -11.60 4.40 -10.94
C ALA A 115 -10.11 4.71 -11.12
N ASP A 116 -9.74 5.37 -12.21
CA ASP A 116 -8.33 5.76 -12.43
C ASP A 116 -7.94 6.95 -11.55
N ASP A 117 -8.89 7.83 -11.21
CA ASP A 117 -8.69 8.99 -10.34
C ASP A 117 -9.96 9.41 -9.57
N HIS A 118 -9.88 10.55 -8.89
CA HIS A 118 -10.99 11.12 -8.13
C HIS A 118 -12.16 11.60 -9.02
N ALA A 119 -11.89 12.11 -10.22
CA ALA A 119 -12.93 12.58 -11.13
C ALA A 119 -13.71 11.38 -11.71
N ASP A 120 -12.99 10.34 -12.10
CA ASP A 120 -13.58 9.07 -12.54
C ASP A 120 -14.42 8.41 -11.43
N ALA A 121 -13.93 8.42 -10.18
CA ALA A 121 -14.70 7.92 -9.05
C ALA A 121 -16.02 8.67 -8.82
N ILE A 122 -16.01 10.00 -8.99
CA ILE A 122 -17.21 10.83 -8.91
C ILE A 122 -18.17 10.50 -10.06
N ASN A 123 -17.65 10.34 -11.29
CA ASN A 123 -18.46 9.99 -12.45
C ASN A 123 -19.13 8.63 -12.31
N LEU A 124 -18.41 7.62 -11.81
CA LEU A 124 -18.97 6.31 -11.49
C LEU A 124 -20.06 6.42 -10.43
N ALA A 125 -19.82 7.16 -9.34
CA ALA A 125 -20.80 7.31 -8.28
C ALA A 125 -22.11 7.96 -8.78
N LYS A 126 -22.00 8.96 -9.67
CA LYS A 126 -23.14 9.59 -10.32
C LYS A 126 -23.83 8.68 -11.33
N LYS A 127 -23.07 7.93 -12.13
CA LYS A 127 -23.58 6.98 -13.12
C LYS A 127 -24.49 5.92 -12.49
N PHE A 128 -24.11 5.43 -11.31
CA PHE A 128 -24.90 4.46 -10.55
C PHE A 128 -25.94 5.10 -9.62
N ASN A 129 -26.08 6.42 -9.66
CA ASN A 129 -27.05 7.20 -8.88
C ASN A 129 -26.97 6.94 -7.35
N PHE A 130 -25.77 6.71 -6.82
CA PHE A 130 -25.57 6.58 -5.38
C PHE A 130 -25.87 7.92 -4.68
N LYS A 131 -26.61 7.86 -3.59
CA LYS A 131 -27.12 9.02 -2.84
C LYS A 131 -26.27 9.28 -1.61
N ARG A 132 -25.88 8.23 -0.91
CA ARG A 132 -25.18 8.24 0.39
C ARG A 132 -23.76 7.75 0.19
N VAL A 133 -22.85 8.68 -0.08
CA VAL A 133 -21.45 8.40 -0.42
C VAL A 133 -20.58 8.47 0.83
N PHE A 134 -19.87 7.38 1.14
CA PHE A 134 -18.88 7.35 2.21
C PHE A 134 -17.46 7.54 1.67
N LEU A 135 -16.89 8.73 1.87
CA LEU A 135 -15.56 9.09 1.41
C LEU A 135 -14.50 8.77 2.47
N THR A 136 -13.59 7.85 2.13
CA THR A 136 -12.50 7.40 3.01
C THR A 136 -11.11 7.77 2.50
N THR A 137 -11.04 8.76 1.58
CA THR A 137 -9.80 9.19 0.92
C THR A 137 -9.07 10.33 1.61
N GLY A 138 -9.62 10.83 2.73
CA GLY A 138 -9.09 11.96 3.50
C GLY A 138 -9.38 13.34 2.88
N ILE A 139 -8.77 14.38 3.48
CA ILE A 139 -9.11 15.79 3.20
C ILE A 139 -8.57 16.33 1.86
N LYS A 140 -7.45 15.78 1.34
CA LYS A 140 -6.69 16.39 0.23
C LYS A 140 -7.53 16.69 -1.02
N ASP A 141 -8.41 15.77 -1.40
CA ASP A 141 -9.21 15.83 -2.62
C ASP A 141 -10.71 16.09 -2.33
N VAL A 142 -11.05 16.43 -1.09
CA VAL A 142 -12.43 16.51 -0.59
C VAL A 142 -13.30 17.51 -1.35
N ASP A 143 -12.68 18.60 -1.81
CA ASP A 143 -13.35 19.68 -2.55
C ASP A 143 -14.00 19.20 -3.83
N LYS A 144 -13.41 18.20 -4.50
CA LYS A 144 -13.98 17.61 -5.71
C LYS A 144 -15.33 16.95 -5.40
N TYR A 145 -15.43 16.29 -4.25
CA TYR A 145 -16.63 15.59 -3.80
C TYR A 145 -17.69 16.55 -3.27
N ILE A 146 -17.29 17.61 -2.55
CA ILE A 146 -18.22 18.65 -2.09
C ILE A 146 -18.86 19.34 -3.32
N LYS A 147 -18.05 19.72 -4.32
CA LYS A 147 -18.54 20.29 -5.58
C LYS A 147 -19.43 19.34 -6.38
N ALA A 148 -19.22 18.03 -6.25
CA ALA A 148 -20.03 17.03 -6.95
C ALA A 148 -21.48 16.99 -6.46
N ASN A 149 -21.77 17.51 -5.26
CA ASN A 149 -23.10 17.72 -4.68
C ASN A 149 -23.96 16.44 -4.64
N PHE A 150 -23.45 15.40 -3.96
CA PHE A 150 -24.24 14.21 -3.62
C PHE A 150 -25.31 14.54 -2.57
N ASP A 151 -26.41 13.78 -2.54
CA ASP A 151 -27.51 13.97 -1.58
C ASP A 151 -27.03 13.92 -0.12
N GLU A 152 -26.24 12.89 0.22
CA GLU A 152 -25.51 12.81 1.49
C GLU A 152 -24.08 12.32 1.20
N LEU A 153 -23.10 13.20 1.43
CA LEU A 153 -21.68 12.84 1.43
C LEU A 153 -21.25 12.70 2.90
N PHE A 154 -20.54 11.65 3.25
CA PHE A 154 -19.93 11.44 4.57
C PHE A 154 -18.43 11.41 4.40
N ILE A 155 -17.69 12.23 5.13
CA ILE A 155 -16.25 12.39 4.94
C ILE A 155 -15.52 11.90 6.19
N ARG A 156 -14.66 10.90 6.02
CA ARG A 156 -13.74 10.47 7.08
C ARG A 156 -12.40 11.17 6.95
N ILE A 157 -12.02 11.89 8.00
CA ILE A 157 -10.78 12.68 8.11
C ILE A 157 -10.02 12.32 9.38
N LEU A 158 -8.76 12.76 9.47
CA LEU A 158 -8.03 12.70 10.74
C LEU A 158 -8.65 13.69 11.73
N PRO A 159 -8.59 13.41 13.05
CA PRO A 159 -9.17 14.26 14.08
C PRO A 159 -8.27 15.49 14.37
N ARG A 160 -7.97 16.26 13.32
CA ARG A 160 -7.21 17.51 13.42
C ARG A 160 -8.17 18.69 13.33
N SER A 161 -8.08 19.62 14.28
CA SER A 161 -8.95 20.79 14.36
C SER A 161 -8.96 21.59 13.05
N GLU A 162 -7.81 21.71 12.39
CA GLU A 162 -7.67 22.37 11.08
C GLU A 162 -8.53 21.72 9.97
N GLN A 163 -8.67 20.39 9.96
CA GLN A 163 -9.45 19.67 8.93
C GLN A 163 -10.94 19.76 9.21
N ILE A 164 -11.34 19.72 10.48
CA ILE A 164 -12.73 19.91 10.90
C ILE A 164 -13.17 21.34 10.57
N ALA A 165 -12.40 22.35 11.01
CA ALA A 165 -12.68 23.75 10.74
C ALA A 165 -12.72 24.05 9.23
N TYR A 166 -11.85 23.40 8.44
CA TYR A 166 -11.88 23.53 6.98
C TYR A 166 -13.23 23.11 6.36
N LEU A 167 -13.81 22.01 6.84
CA LEU A 167 -15.11 21.54 6.35
C LEU A 167 -16.25 22.42 6.87
N GLU A 168 -16.22 22.82 8.14
CA GLU A 168 -17.23 23.71 8.75
C GLU A 168 -17.28 25.08 8.07
N ASN A 169 -16.12 25.68 7.78
CA ASN A 169 -16.01 26.97 7.08
C ASN A 169 -16.59 26.92 5.66
N LYS A 170 -16.74 25.72 5.09
CA LYS A 170 -17.39 25.50 3.79
C LYS A 170 -18.89 25.20 3.92
N GLY A 171 -19.46 25.34 5.11
CA GLY A 171 -20.86 25.05 5.40
C GLY A 171 -21.18 23.56 5.42
N TYR A 172 -20.18 22.70 5.59
CA TYR A 172 -20.40 21.27 5.61
C TYR A 172 -21.07 20.82 6.91
N LYS A 173 -22.06 19.94 6.82
CA LYS A 173 -22.85 19.51 7.98
C LYS A 173 -21.95 18.70 8.92
N SER A 174 -21.86 19.12 10.19
CA SER A 174 -21.06 18.42 11.21
C SER A 174 -21.45 16.95 11.36
N LYS A 175 -22.75 16.63 11.26
CA LYS A 175 -23.27 15.25 11.30
C LYS A 175 -22.70 14.33 10.19
N ASN A 176 -22.10 14.90 9.14
CA ASN A 176 -21.53 14.20 8.00
C ASN A 176 -19.98 14.09 8.09
N ILE A 177 -19.37 14.60 9.16
CA ILE A 177 -17.92 14.56 9.38
C ILE A 177 -17.59 13.44 10.36
N ILE A 178 -16.73 12.50 9.94
CA ILE A 178 -16.23 11.40 10.77
C ILE A 178 -14.75 11.66 11.04
N ALA A 179 -14.45 12.29 12.16
CA ALA A 179 -13.09 12.65 12.55
C ALA A 179 -12.47 11.56 13.44
N MET A 180 -11.71 10.64 12.84
CA MET A 180 -11.14 9.48 13.55
C MET A 180 -9.78 9.08 12.96
N GLN A 181 -8.88 8.56 13.80
CA GLN A 181 -7.58 8.02 13.37
C GLN A 181 -7.65 6.50 13.28
N GLY A 182 -7.28 5.95 12.12
CA GLY A 182 -7.16 4.51 11.88
C GLY A 182 -5.76 3.96 12.24
N PRO A 183 -5.46 2.70 11.85
CA PRO A 183 -6.24 1.83 10.97
C PRO A 183 -7.57 1.38 11.61
N PHE A 184 -8.58 1.14 10.78
CA PHE A 184 -9.92 0.72 11.22
C PHE A 184 -10.11 -0.76 10.98
N THR A 185 -10.61 -1.48 11.99
CA THR A 185 -10.99 -2.88 11.80
C THR A 185 -12.17 -3.00 10.83
N LYS A 186 -12.35 -4.19 10.26
CA LYS A 186 -13.53 -4.50 9.43
C LYS A 186 -14.83 -4.15 10.15
N ASN A 187 -14.98 -4.54 11.42
CA ASN A 187 -16.18 -4.29 12.20
C ASN A 187 -16.44 -2.80 12.44
N MET A 188 -15.41 -1.98 12.67
CA MET A 188 -15.60 -0.53 12.76
C MET A 188 -16.12 0.06 11.45
N ASN A 189 -15.60 -0.40 10.30
CA ASN A 189 -16.11 0.04 9.01
C ASN A 189 -17.56 -0.43 8.78
N ILE A 190 -17.90 -1.68 9.13
CA ILE A 190 -19.27 -2.22 9.05
C ILE A 190 -20.24 -1.36 9.85
N GLU A 191 -19.92 -1.08 11.12
CA GLU A 191 -20.82 -0.30 11.98
C GLU A 191 -20.92 1.16 11.50
N THR A 192 -19.84 1.73 10.96
CA THR A 192 -19.88 3.05 10.34
C THR A 192 -20.79 3.06 9.11
N ILE A 193 -20.65 2.08 8.22
CA ILE A 193 -21.48 1.92 7.01
C ILE A 193 -22.97 1.82 7.38
N LYS A 194 -23.30 0.99 8.36
CA LYS A 194 -24.69 0.84 8.86
C LYS A 194 -25.21 2.14 9.47
N HIS A 195 -24.42 2.78 10.34
CA HIS A 195 -24.81 4.00 11.03
C HIS A 195 -25.16 5.13 10.05
N ILE A 196 -24.34 5.31 9.01
CA ILE A 196 -24.57 6.33 7.98
C ILE A 196 -25.40 5.81 6.82
N ASN A 197 -25.87 4.55 6.86
CA ASN A 197 -26.61 3.89 5.78
C ASN A 197 -25.97 4.16 4.40
N ALA A 198 -24.68 3.88 4.23
CA ALA A 198 -23.97 4.22 2.99
C ALA A 198 -24.43 3.34 1.82
N ASP A 199 -24.57 3.92 0.62
CA ASP A 199 -24.84 3.16 -0.61
C ASP A 199 -23.53 2.69 -1.25
N VAL A 200 -22.48 3.51 -1.10
CA VAL A 200 -21.17 3.30 -1.70
C VAL A 200 -20.06 3.85 -0.81
N MET A 201 -18.97 3.10 -0.71
CA MET A 201 -17.70 3.61 -0.19
C MET A 201 -16.78 4.00 -1.33
N ILE A 202 -16.20 5.20 -1.29
CA ILE A 202 -15.10 5.60 -2.17
C ILE A 202 -13.80 5.53 -1.36
N THR A 203 -12.87 4.68 -1.81
CA THR A 203 -11.57 4.47 -1.15
C THR A 203 -10.43 4.51 -2.15
N LYS A 204 -9.24 4.87 -1.66
CA LYS A 204 -7.98 4.62 -2.39
C LYS A 204 -7.58 3.16 -2.18
N GLN A 205 -6.95 2.56 -3.18
CA GLN A 205 -6.25 1.28 -3.03
C GLN A 205 -5.01 1.49 -2.16
N SER A 206 -5.16 1.64 -0.85
CA SER A 206 -4.10 2.07 0.10
C SER A 206 -3.38 0.91 0.81
N GLY A 207 -3.72 -0.34 0.45
CA GLY A 207 -3.52 -1.59 1.19
C GLY A 207 -3.44 -1.51 2.69
N LYS A 208 -2.62 -2.40 3.27
CA LYS A 208 -2.75 -2.84 4.67
C LYS A 208 -2.60 -1.70 5.67
N GLU A 209 -1.57 -0.86 5.55
CA GLU A 209 -1.41 0.31 6.43
C GLU A 209 -2.57 1.30 6.32
N GLY A 210 -3.18 1.42 5.14
CA GLY A 210 -4.37 2.23 4.92
C GLY A 210 -5.70 1.52 5.20
N GLY A 211 -5.66 0.28 5.71
CA GLY A 211 -6.83 -0.55 6.00
C GLY A 211 -7.70 -0.88 4.79
N PHE A 212 -7.10 -1.03 3.60
CA PHE A 212 -7.84 -1.28 2.35
C PHE A 212 -8.65 -2.57 2.39
N ASP A 213 -8.04 -3.66 2.87
CA ASP A 213 -8.67 -4.98 2.91
C ASP A 213 -9.88 -4.96 3.85
N GLU A 214 -9.75 -4.29 5.01
CA GLU A 214 -10.82 -4.11 5.98
C GLU A 214 -11.96 -3.25 5.41
N LYS A 215 -11.65 -2.21 4.63
CA LYS A 215 -12.64 -1.37 3.95
C LYS A 215 -13.40 -2.15 2.88
N VAL A 216 -12.70 -2.85 2.00
CA VAL A 216 -13.34 -3.63 0.93
C VAL A 216 -14.16 -4.78 1.51
N SER A 217 -13.60 -5.53 2.45
CA SER A 217 -14.31 -6.63 3.12
C SER A 217 -15.55 -6.13 3.86
N SER A 218 -15.49 -4.95 4.49
CA SER A 218 -16.68 -4.37 5.13
C SER A 218 -17.78 -4.05 4.12
N CYS A 219 -17.42 -3.58 2.92
CA CYS A 219 -18.41 -3.29 1.87
C CYS A 219 -19.10 -4.56 1.38
N ILE A 220 -18.34 -5.66 1.24
CA ILE A 220 -18.85 -6.99 0.87
C ILE A 220 -19.81 -7.50 1.94
N ASP A 221 -19.40 -7.49 3.21
CA ASP A 221 -20.21 -7.98 4.33
C ASP A 221 -21.51 -7.17 4.55
N THR A 222 -21.51 -5.89 4.19
CA THR A 222 -22.70 -5.03 4.24
C THR A 222 -23.44 -4.92 2.91
N GLU A 223 -22.97 -5.62 1.87
CA GLU A 223 -23.53 -5.61 0.51
C GLU A 223 -23.67 -4.23 -0.14
N ILE A 224 -22.83 -3.26 0.24
CA ILE A 224 -22.78 -1.92 -0.37
C ILE A 224 -21.79 -1.89 -1.52
N SER A 225 -21.89 -0.89 -2.39
CA SER A 225 -20.92 -0.73 -3.48
C SER A 225 -19.58 -0.19 -2.97
N VAL A 226 -18.50 -0.49 -3.69
CA VAL A 226 -17.19 0.09 -3.42
C VAL A 226 -16.54 0.59 -4.71
N ILE A 227 -16.14 1.85 -4.72
CA ILE A 227 -15.37 2.46 -5.81
C ILE A 227 -13.93 2.62 -5.33
N ILE A 228 -13.02 1.90 -5.99
CA ILE A 228 -11.61 1.83 -5.66
C ILE A 228 -10.84 2.72 -6.63
N ILE A 229 -10.26 3.80 -6.12
CA ILE A 229 -9.32 4.63 -6.89
C ILE A 229 -8.00 3.88 -6.98
N LYS A 230 -7.64 3.47 -8.20
CA LYS A 230 -6.42 2.73 -8.50
C LYS A 230 -5.19 3.52 -8.07
N ARG A 231 -4.13 2.79 -7.73
CA ARG A 231 -2.83 3.41 -7.59
C ARG A 231 -2.25 3.76 -8.96
N PRO A 232 -1.54 4.90 -9.10
CA PRO A 232 -0.71 5.12 -10.27
C PRO A 232 0.33 3.99 -10.38
N LEU A 233 0.40 3.38 -11.56
CA LEU A 233 1.29 2.28 -11.90
C LEU A 233 2.74 2.78 -11.95
N LEU A 234 3.64 2.11 -11.22
CA LEU A 234 5.08 2.20 -11.45
C LEU A 234 5.45 1.06 -12.41
N LYS A 235 6.25 1.35 -13.44
CA LYS A 235 6.81 0.31 -14.30
C LYS A 235 8.05 -0.26 -13.62
N TYR A 236 8.08 -1.57 -13.46
CA TYR A 236 9.20 -2.34 -12.93
C TYR A 236 9.67 -3.28 -14.03
N GLU A 237 10.98 -3.35 -14.33
CA GLU A 237 11.49 -4.23 -15.39
C GLU A 237 11.48 -5.72 -14.96
N ASN A 238 11.86 -6.03 -13.72
CA ASN A 238 11.94 -7.41 -13.17
C ASN A 238 10.98 -7.60 -11.98
N ARG A 239 9.68 -7.46 -12.26
CA ARG A 239 8.61 -7.68 -11.28
C ARG A 239 8.09 -9.10 -11.32
N PHE A 240 7.93 -9.69 -10.14
CA PHE A 240 7.43 -11.04 -9.94
C PHE A 240 6.20 -11.00 -9.02
N ASP A 241 5.15 -11.71 -9.41
CA ASP A 241 3.95 -11.95 -8.60
C ASP A 241 3.95 -13.33 -7.92
N ASN A 242 4.81 -14.23 -8.39
CA ASN A 242 5.11 -15.51 -7.76
C ASN A 242 6.49 -15.48 -7.08
N ILE A 243 6.49 -15.65 -5.76
CA ILE A 243 7.71 -15.53 -4.95
C ILE A 243 8.71 -16.67 -5.21
N ASP A 244 8.23 -17.89 -5.43
CA ASP A 244 9.07 -19.05 -5.72
C ASP A 244 9.78 -18.89 -7.06
N PHE A 245 9.05 -18.36 -8.05
CA PHE A 245 9.64 -18.07 -9.36
C PHE A 245 10.70 -16.97 -9.27
N MET A 246 10.47 -15.92 -8.47
CA MET A 246 11.47 -14.88 -8.22
C MET A 246 12.73 -15.47 -7.57
N ILE A 247 12.58 -16.22 -6.48
CA ILE A 247 13.69 -16.85 -5.75
C ILE A 247 14.51 -17.74 -6.68
N LYS A 248 13.85 -18.57 -7.50
CA LYS A 248 14.52 -19.41 -8.49
C LYS A 248 15.34 -18.59 -9.49
N ASN A 249 14.82 -17.48 -9.99
CA ASN A 249 15.55 -16.58 -10.89
C ASN A 249 16.75 -15.91 -10.22
N ILE A 250 16.63 -15.55 -8.94
CA ILE A 250 17.73 -14.98 -8.15
C ILE A 250 18.86 -16.01 -7.99
N ILE A 251 18.52 -17.27 -7.67
CA ILE A 251 19.48 -18.35 -7.43
C ILE A 251 20.20 -18.76 -8.71
N LEU A 252 19.45 -18.99 -9.79
CA LEU A 252 19.96 -19.48 -11.08
C LEU A 252 20.68 -18.39 -11.90
N GLY A 253 20.33 -17.11 -11.73
CA GLY A 253 20.97 -16.01 -12.45
C GLY A 253 22.38 -15.63 -11.98
N ASP A 254 23.04 -16.50 -11.22
CA ASP A 254 24.48 -16.45 -10.86
C ASP A 254 25.33 -17.46 -11.66
N GLU A 255 24.72 -18.32 -12.50
CA GLU A 255 25.40 -19.14 -13.54
C GLU A 255 25.49 -18.37 -14.86
#